data_AF-A0A382N2T9-F1
#
_entry.id   AF-A0A382N2T9-F1
#
_cell.length_a   1.000
_cell.length_b   1.000
_cell.length_c   1.000
_cell.angle_alpha   90.00
_cell.angle_beta   90.00
_cell.angle_gamma   90.00
#
_symmetry.space_group_name_H-M   'P 1'
#
loop_
_entity.id
_entity.type
_entity.pdbx_description
1 polymer ?
#
loop_
_entity_poly.entity_id
_entity_poly.type
_entity_poly.pdbx_seq_one_letter_code
_entity_poly.pdbx_strand_id
1 'polypeptide(L)'
;MGNPGKKYQNTRHNAGFDLADAIIKKYNFKLDKKDKTKEIYKGSIKKINCLFCKPQTYMNVSGSPIREIVNFFKIPKSKILVIHDDLDLVIGKVKIKIGGGNGGHNGLS
;
A
#
# COMPACT_ATOMS: atom_id res chain seq x y z
N MET A 1 -2.85 0.78 1.89
CA MET A 1 -4.14 1.33 1.46
C MET A 1 -4.53 2.43 2.42
N GLY A 2 -5.14 3.47 1.89
CA GLY A 2 -5.50 4.68 2.60
C GLY A 2 -5.98 5.75 1.62
N ASN A 3 -6.54 6.83 2.14
CA ASN A 3 -6.97 7.98 1.36
C ASN A 3 -5.97 9.15 1.50
N PRO A 4 -5.70 9.89 0.42
CA PRO A 4 -4.80 11.04 0.44
C PRO A 4 -5.45 12.29 1.04
N GLY A 5 -4.65 13.10 1.74
CA GLY A 5 -5.07 14.40 2.28
C GLY A 5 -5.12 14.46 3.80
N LYS A 6 -4.90 15.67 4.36
CA LYS A 6 -4.77 15.90 5.81
C LYS A 6 -5.98 15.40 6.61
N LYS A 7 -7.19 15.48 6.04
CA LYS A 7 -8.43 15.03 6.69
C LYS A 7 -8.51 13.53 6.97
N TYR A 8 -7.69 12.71 6.32
CA TYR A 8 -7.68 11.25 6.53
C TYR A 8 -6.48 10.77 7.35
N GLN A 9 -5.57 11.68 7.72
CA GLN A 9 -4.45 11.34 8.61
C GLN A 9 -5.01 10.86 9.96
N ASN A 10 -4.41 9.79 10.50
CA ASN A 10 -4.80 9.15 11.76
C ASN A 10 -6.22 8.55 11.79
N THR A 11 -6.85 8.35 10.62
CA THR A 11 -8.08 7.55 10.54
C THR A 11 -7.73 6.07 10.47
N ARG A 12 -8.60 5.19 10.97
CA ARG A 12 -8.39 3.72 10.91
C ARG A 12 -8.12 3.23 9.48
N HIS A 13 -8.82 3.82 8.50
CA HIS A 13 -8.64 3.54 7.08
C HIS A 13 -7.28 3.92 6.50
N ASN A 14 -6.48 4.73 7.21
CA ASN A 14 -5.13 5.11 6.79
C ASN A 14 -4.03 4.29 7.45
N ALA A 15 -4.35 3.29 8.28
CA ALA A 15 -3.35 2.44 8.95
C ALA A 15 -2.35 1.81 7.95
N GLY A 16 -2.80 1.48 6.74
CA GLY A 16 -1.92 0.97 5.69
C GLY A 16 -0.92 2.01 5.15
N PHE A 17 -1.26 3.30 5.15
CA PHE A 17 -0.32 4.38 4.80
C PHE A 17 0.62 4.68 5.96
N ASP A 18 0.12 4.69 7.19
CA ASP A 18 0.94 4.94 8.37
C ASP A 18 2.04 3.87 8.51
N LEU A 19 1.70 2.60 8.29
CA LEU A 19 2.69 1.51 8.27
C LEU A 19 3.69 1.67 7.12
N ALA A 20 3.22 2.02 5.91
CA ALA A 20 4.12 2.25 4.77
C ALA A 20 5.11 3.40 5.07
N ASP A 21 4.63 4.51 5.63
CA ASP A 21 5.47 5.67 5.98
C ASP A 21 6.50 5.33 7.06
N ALA A 22 6.12 4.54 8.07
CA ALA A 22 7.04 4.04 9.08
C ALA A 22 8.16 3.17 8.49
N ILE A 23 7.83 2.28 7.54
CA ILE A 23 8.81 1.41 6.88
C ILE A 23 9.72 2.21 5.93
N ILE A 24 9.14 3.10 5.12
CA ILE A 24 9.87 3.99 4.20
C ILE A 24 10.92 4.78 4.98
N LYS A 25 10.53 5.36 6.13
CA LYS A 25 11.44 6.11 7.01
C LYS A 25 12.50 5.21 7.62
N LYS A 26 12.11 4.06 8.17
CA LYS A 26 13.03 3.12 8.85
C LYS A 26 14.14 2.60 7.95
N TYR A 27 13.82 2.33 6.68
CA TYR A 27 14.78 1.78 5.70
C TYR A 27 15.28 2.82 4.69
N ASN A 28 15.03 4.11 4.92
CA ASN A 28 15.48 5.22 4.07
C ASN A 28 15.13 5.08 2.58
N PHE A 29 13.91 4.60 2.30
CA PHE A 29 13.40 4.55 0.93
C PHE A 29 13.33 5.97 0.35
N LYS A 30 13.66 6.10 -0.92
CA LYS A 30 13.69 7.38 -1.63
C LYS A 30 12.48 7.50 -2.53
N LEU A 31 11.93 8.70 -2.61
CA LEU A 31 10.87 9.01 -3.56
C LEU A 31 11.44 8.88 -4.97
N ASP A 32 10.85 8.00 -5.77
CA ASP A 32 11.23 7.75 -7.16
C ASP A 32 10.33 8.51 -8.12
N LYS A 33 9.02 8.47 -7.87
CA LYS A 33 8.02 9.19 -8.68
C LYS A 33 6.86 9.63 -7.82
N LYS A 34 6.35 10.83 -8.09
CA LYS A 34 5.10 11.35 -7.51
C LYS A 34 4.29 11.99 -8.62
N ASP A 35 3.06 11.53 -8.79
CA ASP A 35 2.09 12.13 -9.69
C ASP A 35 0.72 12.26 -9.00
N LYS A 36 -0.30 12.72 -9.72
CA LYS A 36 -1.64 12.95 -9.18
C LYS A 36 -2.33 11.66 -8.70
N THR A 37 -1.87 10.49 -9.15
CA THR A 37 -2.49 9.19 -8.93
C THR A 37 -1.73 8.31 -7.93
N LYS A 38 -0.43 8.56 -7.73
CA LYS A 38 0.43 7.70 -6.88
C LYS A 38 1.73 8.37 -6.45
N GLU A 39 2.25 7.88 -5.33
CA GLU A 39 3.63 8.07 -4.88
C GLU A 39 4.34 6.72 -4.90
N ILE A 40 5.52 6.67 -5.52
CA ILE A 40 6.36 5.49 -5.64
C ILE A 40 7.68 5.75 -4.92
N TYR A 41 8.06 4.82 -4.06
CA TYR A 41 9.35 4.84 -3.36
C TYR A 41 10.17 3.61 -3.69
N LYS A 42 11.47 3.80 -3.87
CA LYS A 42 12.46 2.75 -4.11
C LYS A 42 13.44 2.64 -2.96
N GLY A 43 13.83 1.41 -2.65
CA GLY A 43 14.79 1.13 -1.61
C GLY A 43 15.04 -0.36 -1.50
N SER A 44 15.77 -0.74 -0.46
CA SER A 44 16.01 -2.15 -0.18
C SER A 44 15.81 -2.47 1.28
N ILE A 45 15.29 -3.67 1.54
CA ILE A 45 15.18 -4.25 2.88
C ILE A 45 16.07 -5.49 2.88
N LYS A 46 17.10 -5.53 3.74
CA LYS A 46 18.04 -6.65 3.83
C LYS A 46 18.61 -7.08 2.46
N LYS A 47 19.01 -6.11 1.61
CA LYS A 47 19.52 -6.29 0.24
C LYS A 47 18.48 -6.77 -0.80
N ILE A 48 17.20 -6.86 -0.44
CA ILE A 48 16.12 -7.15 -1.39
C ILE A 48 15.57 -5.82 -1.88
N ASN A 49 15.60 -5.60 -3.20
CA ASN A 49 15.00 -4.41 -3.80
C ASN A 49 13.48 -4.46 -3.65
N CYS A 50 12.91 -3.38 -3.14
CA CYS A 50 11.47 -3.26 -2.93
C CYS A 50 10.95 -1.95 -3.50
N LEU A 51 9.66 -1.96 -3.83
CA LEU A 51 8.90 -0.79 -4.26
C LEU A 51 7.74 -0.59 -3.29
N PHE A 52 7.59 0.63 -2.79
CA PHE A 52 6.35 1.04 -2.11
C PHE A 52 5.53 1.88 -3.07
N CYS A 53 4.24 1.57 -3.16
CA CYS A 53 3.26 2.39 -3.87
C CYS A 53 2.21 2.86 -2.87
N LYS A 54 2.02 4.18 -2.79
CA LYS A 54 0.88 4.82 -2.11
C LYS A 54 -0.02 5.44 -3.17
N PRO A 55 -1.14 4.80 -3.53
CA PRO A 55 -2.13 5.40 -4.42
C PRO A 55 -2.63 6.73 -3.85
N GLN A 56 -2.61 7.78 -4.64
CA GLN A 56 -3.21 9.09 -4.30
C GLN A 56 -4.63 9.18 -4.87
N THR A 57 -5.27 8.04 -5.11
CA THR A 57 -6.68 7.92 -5.45
C THR A 57 -7.48 7.53 -4.21
N TYR A 58 -8.80 7.70 -4.28
CA TYR A 58 -9.67 7.16 -3.25
C TYR A 58 -9.56 5.63 -3.19
N MET A 59 -9.73 5.07 -2.00
CA MET A 59 -9.52 3.65 -1.71
C MET A 59 -10.36 2.70 -2.60
N ASN A 60 -11.49 3.18 -3.13
CA ASN A 60 -12.34 2.46 -4.08
C ASN A 60 -11.85 2.50 -5.55
N VAL A 61 -10.80 3.27 -5.86
CA VAL A 61 -10.22 3.43 -7.21
C VAL A 61 -8.70 3.23 -7.19
N SER A 62 -8.18 2.47 -6.22
CA SER A 62 -6.74 2.16 -6.09
C SER A 62 -6.24 1.10 -7.08
N GLY A 63 -7.13 0.33 -7.71
CA GLY A 63 -6.75 -0.77 -8.61
C GLY A 63 -5.99 -0.30 -9.86
N SER A 64 -6.39 0.84 -10.43
CA SER A 64 -5.77 1.41 -11.64
C SER A 64 -4.28 1.76 -11.46
N PRO A 65 -3.87 2.60 -10.47
CA PRO A 65 -2.45 2.93 -10.27
C PRO A 65 -1.61 1.72 -9.85
N ILE A 66 -2.17 0.76 -9.12
CA ILE A 66 -1.46 -0.48 -8.75
C ILE A 66 -1.19 -1.33 -10.00
N ARG A 67 -2.19 -1.51 -10.87
CA ARG A 67 -2.07 -2.30 -12.11
C ARG A 67 -1.02 -1.72 -13.05
N GLU A 68 -0.96 -0.39 -13.18
CA GLU A 68 0.06 0.30 -13.98
C GLU A 68 1.48 -0.05 -13.53
N ILE A 69 1.74 -0.01 -12.22
CA ILE A 69 3.06 -0.31 -11.63
C ILE A 69 3.42 -1.78 -11.81
N VAL A 70 2.47 -2.68 -11.51
CA VAL A 70 2.68 -4.12 -11.62
C VAL A 70 3.04 -4.51 -13.06
N ASN A 71 2.35 -3.93 -14.05
CA ASN A 71 2.63 -4.16 -15.46
C ASN A 71 3.98 -3.56 -15.89
N PHE A 72 4.28 -2.33 -15.47
CA PHE A 72 5.52 -1.64 -15.83
C PHE A 72 6.76 -2.37 -15.31
N PHE A 73 6.75 -2.78 -14.03
CA PHE A 73 7.86 -3.50 -13.39
C PHE A 73 7.80 -5.02 -13.58
N LYS A 74 6.78 -5.54 -14.28
CA LYS A 74 6.56 -6.99 -14.51
C LYS A 74 6.58 -7.79 -13.20
N ILE A 75 5.91 -7.28 -12.16
CA ILE A 75 5.94 -7.88 -10.82
C ILE A 75 4.97 -9.08 -10.80
N PRO A 76 5.44 -10.30 -10.46
CA PRO A 76 4.53 -11.43 -10.33
C PRO A 76 3.63 -11.25 -9.09
N LYS A 77 2.38 -11.74 -9.16
CA LYS A 77 1.40 -11.59 -8.06
C LYS A 77 1.91 -12.12 -6.72
N SER A 78 2.73 -13.18 -6.73
CA SER A 78 3.37 -13.74 -5.53
C SER A 78 4.37 -12.82 -4.82
N LYS A 79 4.78 -11.71 -5.47
CA LYS A 79 5.67 -10.69 -4.91
C LYS A 79 4.95 -9.38 -4.59
N ILE A 80 3.62 -9.37 -4.62
CA ILE A 80 2.81 -8.21 -4.27
C ILE A 80 2.30 -8.39 -2.84
N LEU A 81 2.55 -7.38 -1.99
CA LEU A 81 1.98 -7.28 -0.66
C LEU A 81 1.05 -6.07 -0.61
N VAL A 82 -0.19 -6.28 -0.17
CA VAL A 82 -1.14 -5.20 0.09
C VAL A 82 -1.33 -5.07 1.59
N ILE A 83 -1.22 -3.84 2.08
CA ILE A 83 -1.43 -3.50 3.49
C ILE A 83 -2.71 -2.69 3.58
N HIS A 84 -3.67 -3.13 4.38
CA HIS A 84 -4.91 -2.40 4.65
C HIS A 84 -5.36 -2.65 6.10
N ASP A 85 -6.29 -1.82 6.58
CA ASP A 85 -7.01 -2.05 7.83
C ASP A 85 -8.06 -3.15 7.66
N ASP A 86 -8.40 -3.83 8.75
CA ASP A 86 -9.41 -4.89 8.77
C ASP A 86 -10.30 -4.67 9.99
N LEU A 87 -11.61 -4.51 9.75
CA LEU A 87 -12.59 -4.25 10.80
C LEU A 87 -12.81 -5.45 11.72
N ASP A 88 -12.54 -6.66 11.21
CA ASP A 88 -12.74 -7.92 11.95
C ASP A 88 -11.54 -8.25 12.86
N LEU A 89 -10.45 -7.49 12.77
CA LEU A 89 -9.29 -7.68 13.63
C LEU A 89 -9.40 -6.86 14.92
N VAL A 90 -9.11 -7.52 16.05
CA VAL A 90 -8.92 -6.84 17.34
C VAL A 90 -7.80 -5.82 17.22
N ILE A 91 -7.99 -4.64 17.83
CA ILE A 91 -7.01 -3.55 17.84
C ILE A 91 -5.63 -4.08 18.29
N GLY A 92 -4.59 -3.72 17.53
CA GLY A 92 -3.21 -4.12 17.80
C GLY A 92 -2.84 -5.52 17.28
N LYS A 93 -3.79 -6.27 16.70
CA LYS A 93 -3.48 -7.53 16.01
C LYS A 93 -3.14 -7.28 14.55
N VAL A 94 -2.17 -8.04 14.06
CA VAL A 94 -1.77 -8.07 12.65
C VAL A 94 -1.96 -9.50 12.14
N LYS A 95 -2.55 -9.63 10.96
CA LYS A 95 -2.75 -10.91 10.27
C LYS A 95 -2.12 -10.83 8.90
N ILE A 96 -1.39 -11.88 8.52
CA ILE A 96 -0.87 -12.07 7.17
C ILE A 96 -1.75 -13.12 6.49
N LYS A 97 -2.22 -12.82 5.27
CA LYS A 97 -3.03 -13.73 4.46
C LYS A 97 -2.45 -13.78 3.05
N ILE A 98 -2.39 -14.98 2.48
CA ILE A 98 -2.03 -15.18 1.06
C ILE A 98 -3.32 -15.46 0.32
N GLY A 99 -3.73 -14.55 -0.57
CA GLY A 99 -4.98 -14.65 -1.32
C GLY A 99 -6.25 -14.47 -0.48
N GLY A 100 -7.38 -14.96 -1.02
CA GLY A 100 -8.71 -14.89 -0.41
C GLY A 100 -9.59 -13.77 -0.95
N GLY A 101 -10.90 -14.01 -0.99
CA GLY A 101 -11.90 -13.11 -1.54
C GLY A 101 -12.05 -11.79 -0.76
N ASN A 102 -12.63 -10.79 -1.44
CA ASN A 102 -12.59 -9.37 -1.14
C ASN A 102 -13.07 -8.93 0.26
N GLY A 103 -13.70 -9.78 1.08
CA GLY A 103 -14.02 -9.46 2.49
C GLY A 103 -14.69 -8.09 2.71
N GLY A 104 -15.43 -7.56 1.73
CA GLY A 104 -16.03 -6.22 1.78
C GLY A 104 -15.12 -5.03 1.40
N HIS A 105 -13.84 -5.25 1.09
CA HIS A 105 -12.89 -4.22 0.65
C HIS A 105 -12.89 -4.06 -0.89
N ASN A 106 -13.52 -2.97 -1.36
CA ASN A 106 -13.61 -2.60 -2.79
C ASN A 106 -12.29 -2.14 -3.42
N GLY A 107 -11.15 -2.21 -2.71
CA GLY A 107 -9.83 -1.76 -3.18
C GLY A 107 -8.87 -2.86 -3.63
N LEU A 108 -9.31 -4.13 -3.63
CA LEU A 108 -8.47 -5.32 -3.86
C LEU A 108 -8.69 -6.04 -5.20
N SER A 109 -9.48 -5.46 -6.12
CA SER A 109 -9.66 -5.98 -7.49
C SER A 109 -8.62 -5.44 -8.47
#